data_AF-Q2Y5U0-F1
#
_entry.id   AF-Q2Y5U0-F1
#
_cell.length_a   1.000
_cell.length_b   1.000
_cell.length_c   1.000
_cell.angle_alpha   90.00
_cell.angle_beta   90.00
_cell.angle_gamma   90.00
#
_symmetry.space_group_name_H-M   'P 1'
#
loop_
_entity.id
_entity.type
_entity.pdbx_description
1 polymer ?
#
loop_
_entity_poly.entity_id
_entity_poly.type
_entity_poly.pdbx_seq_one_letter_code
_entity_poly.pdbx_strand_id
1 'polypeptide(L)'
;MSIRNFILHLQRLTYRHFPAIAILAALGIVAVLFVGGRQSIAVGLIPSPWDKLVHAGVFALLACTIGWASNLRGWHKLAIAFFSALLVGALDELHQMYLPGREAGVDDFIADIIGSIFGTAFLGMRGSRPLHTPSRYRGVSSFTLMRSRDQGNGDRSRSCRHTPHSILAPVKRYCRGNAARDPDVAIDRGAKPKW
;
A
#
# COMPACT_ATOMS: atom_id res chain seq x y z
N MET A 1 -36.54 -9.43 -3.88
CA MET A 1 -35.05 -9.36 -3.88
C MET A 1 -34.51 -10.75 -3.55
N SER A 2 -33.63 -11.33 -4.36
CA SER A 2 -33.08 -12.68 -4.08
C SER A 2 -32.25 -12.67 -2.78
N ILE A 3 -32.34 -13.73 -1.97
CA ILE A 3 -31.60 -13.90 -0.71
C ILE A 3 -30.10 -13.63 -0.89
N ARG A 4 -29.52 -14.04 -2.02
CA ARG A 4 -28.12 -13.78 -2.38
C ARG A 4 -27.80 -12.28 -2.51
N ASN A 5 -28.69 -11.51 -3.14
CA ASN A 5 -28.50 -10.07 -3.31
C ASN A 5 -28.62 -9.33 -1.98
N PHE A 6 -29.50 -9.82 -1.08
CA PHE A 6 -29.63 -9.29 0.27
C PHE A 6 -28.37 -9.53 1.11
N ILE A 7 -27.84 -10.76 1.10
CA ILE A 7 -26.58 -11.10 1.81
C ILE A 7 -25.41 -10.26 1.29
N LEU A 8 -25.25 -10.14 -0.04
CA LEU A 8 -24.17 -9.33 -0.63
C LEU A 8 -24.31 -7.83 -0.32
N HIS A 9 -25.54 -7.34 -0.14
CA HIS A 9 -25.80 -5.96 0.24
C HIS A 9 -25.39 -5.71 1.70
N LEU A 10 -25.78 -6.60 2.62
CA LEU A 10 -25.35 -6.56 4.02
C LEU A 10 -23.82 -6.61 4.15
N GLN A 11 -23.17 -7.54 3.45
CA GLN A 11 -21.70 -7.65 3.46
C GLN A 11 -21.04 -6.35 2.99
N ARG A 12 -21.51 -5.74 1.89
CA ARG A 12 -20.95 -4.48 1.39
C ARG A 12 -21.13 -3.32 2.35
N LEU A 13 -22.29 -3.23 3.00
CA LEU A 13 -22.54 -2.24 4.04
C LEU A 13 -21.53 -2.42 5.19
N THR A 14 -21.39 -3.63 5.72
CA THR A 14 -20.45 -3.90 6.82
C THR A 14 -19.00 -3.57 6.43
N TYR A 15 -18.54 -4.00 5.25
CA TYR A 15 -17.18 -3.69 4.78
C TYR A 15 -16.95 -2.19 4.55
N ARG A 16 -17.98 -1.45 4.11
CA ARG A 16 -17.90 0.00 3.88
C ARG A 16 -17.78 0.78 5.20
N HIS A 17 -18.46 0.32 6.25
CA HIS A 17 -18.48 1.02 7.54
C HIS A 17 -17.40 0.55 8.52
N PHE A 18 -16.78 -0.60 8.28
CA PHE A 18 -15.74 -1.14 9.18
C PHE A 18 -14.58 -0.15 9.44
N PRO A 19 -13.97 0.52 8.45
CA PRO A 19 -12.93 1.51 8.71
C PRO A 19 -13.44 2.71 9.54
N ALA A 20 -14.68 3.15 9.29
CA ALA A 20 -15.29 4.24 10.06
C ALA A 20 -15.48 3.86 11.53
N ILE A 21 -15.92 2.63 11.80
CA ILE A 21 -16.04 2.10 13.17
C ILE A 21 -14.64 2.04 13.82
N ALA A 22 -13.62 1.58 13.10
CA ALA A 22 -12.24 1.55 13.61
C ALA A 22 -11.69 2.96 13.90
N ILE A 23 -11.99 3.95 13.06
CA ILE A 23 -11.65 5.36 13.29
C ILE A 23 -12.33 5.86 14.58
N LEU A 24 -13.64 5.65 14.72
CA LEU A 24 -14.38 6.07 15.92
C LEU A 24 -13.84 5.39 17.18
N ALA A 25 -13.47 4.12 17.10
CA ALA A 25 -12.85 3.40 18.21
C ALA A 25 -11.48 3.99 18.58
N ALA A 26 -10.61 4.26 17.60
CA ALA A 26 -9.31 4.88 17.83
C ALA A 26 -9.46 6.28 18.46
N LEU A 27 -10.35 7.10 17.93
CA LEU A 27 -10.67 8.42 18.48
C LEU A 27 -11.25 8.33 19.89
N GLY A 28 -12.12 7.34 20.15
CA GLY A 28 -12.67 7.08 21.47
C GLY A 28 -11.60 6.71 22.50
N ILE A 29 -10.63 5.86 22.12
CA ILE A 29 -9.50 5.49 22.98
C ILE A 29 -8.66 6.74 23.31
N VAL A 30 -8.30 7.53 22.31
CA VAL A 30 -7.57 8.80 22.51
C VAL A 30 -8.38 9.76 23.40
N ALA A 31 -9.69 9.87 23.21
CA ALA A 31 -10.53 10.71 24.06
C ALA A 31 -10.55 10.21 25.51
N VAL A 32 -10.60 8.90 25.75
CA VAL A 32 -10.54 8.32 27.10
C VAL A 32 -9.20 8.61 27.77
N LEU A 33 -8.07 8.44 27.06
CA LEU A 33 -6.74 8.72 27.59
C LEU A 33 -6.61 10.20 28.02
N PHE A 34 -6.89 11.14 27.10
CA PHE A 34 -6.65 12.55 27.37
C PHE A 34 -7.77 13.20 28.19
N VAL A 35 -9.05 12.95 27.90
CA VAL A 35 -10.18 13.59 28.59
C VAL A 35 -10.58 12.83 29.85
N GLY A 36 -10.62 11.50 29.78
CA GLY A 36 -10.87 10.64 30.93
C GLY A 36 -9.71 10.66 31.93
N GLY A 37 -8.47 10.70 31.46
CA GLY A 37 -7.27 10.77 32.31
C GLY A 37 -7.23 12.00 33.24
N ARG A 38 -7.87 13.11 32.86
CA ARG A 38 -8.01 14.34 33.65
C ARG A 38 -8.94 14.24 34.85
N GLN A 39 -9.81 13.23 34.89
CA GLN A 39 -10.80 13.10 35.94
C GLN A 39 -10.14 12.65 37.25
N SER A 40 -10.58 13.19 38.38
CA SER A 40 -10.05 12.81 39.70
C SER A 40 -10.26 11.33 40.02
N ILE A 41 -11.34 10.72 39.53
CA ILE A 41 -11.61 9.28 39.67
C ILE A 41 -10.54 8.40 38.99
N ALA A 42 -9.78 8.96 38.06
CA ALA A 42 -8.80 8.21 37.30
C ALA A 42 -7.48 8.09 38.08
N VAL A 43 -7.24 8.95 39.08
CA VAL A 43 -6.08 8.86 39.99
C VAL A 43 -6.17 7.58 40.83
N GLY A 44 -5.17 6.71 40.73
CA GLY A 44 -5.10 5.46 41.48
C GLY A 44 -6.21 4.46 41.18
N LEU A 45 -6.95 4.64 40.06
CA LEU A 45 -8.08 3.78 39.70
C LEU A 45 -7.68 2.31 39.54
N ILE A 46 -6.47 2.08 39.00
CA ILE A 46 -5.91 0.76 38.78
C ILE A 46 -4.59 0.70 39.55
N PRO A 47 -4.47 -0.17 40.56
CA PRO A 47 -3.25 -0.26 41.35
C PRO A 47 -2.13 -0.94 40.57
N SER A 48 -0.90 -0.48 40.81
CA SER A 48 0.31 -1.15 40.33
C SER A 48 0.39 -2.60 40.87
N PRO A 49 0.80 -3.59 40.05
CA PRO A 49 1.34 -3.49 38.68
C PRO A 49 0.29 -3.69 37.56
N TRP A 50 -1.00 -3.73 37.90
CA TRP A 50 -2.07 -4.02 36.94
C TRP A 50 -2.34 -2.86 35.97
N ASP A 51 -2.01 -1.64 36.39
CA ASP A 51 -1.94 -0.43 35.57
C ASP A 51 -1.18 -0.68 34.25
N LYS A 52 0.01 -1.28 34.32
CA LYS A 52 0.87 -1.58 33.16
C LYS A 52 0.23 -2.57 32.20
N LEU A 53 -0.48 -3.57 32.73
CA LEU A 53 -1.21 -4.51 31.88
C LEU A 53 -2.35 -3.82 31.13
N VAL A 54 -3.01 -2.87 31.79
CA VAL A 54 -4.07 -2.07 31.15
C VAL A 54 -3.49 -1.13 30.09
N HIS A 55 -2.38 -0.45 30.38
CA HIS A 55 -1.62 0.32 29.39
C HIS A 55 -1.28 -0.53 28.16
N ALA A 56 -0.62 -1.68 28.35
CA ALA A 56 -0.30 -2.58 27.26
C ALA A 56 -1.55 -3.04 26.47
N GLY A 57 -2.66 -3.33 27.16
CA GLY A 57 -3.93 -3.71 26.52
C GLY A 57 -4.56 -2.58 25.69
N VAL A 58 -4.60 -1.37 26.24
CA VAL A 58 -5.14 -0.18 25.57
C VAL A 58 -4.32 0.17 24.33
N PHE A 59 -2.99 0.16 24.44
CA PHE A 59 -2.11 0.46 23.31
C PHE A 59 -2.06 -0.64 22.25
N ALA A 60 -2.25 -1.91 22.63
CA ALA A 60 -2.48 -2.99 21.67
C ALA A 60 -3.77 -2.78 20.87
N LEU A 61 -4.86 -2.39 21.55
CA LEU A 61 -6.13 -2.09 20.89
C LEU A 61 -6.04 -0.83 20.02
N LEU A 62 -5.34 0.20 20.47
CA LEU A 62 -5.09 1.42 19.71
C LEU A 62 -4.34 1.12 18.42
N ALA A 63 -3.23 0.38 18.48
CA ALA A 63 -2.49 -0.04 17.29
C ALA A 63 -3.38 -0.84 16.32
N CYS A 64 -4.20 -1.77 16.83
CA CYS A 64 -5.15 -2.54 16.01
C CYS A 64 -6.16 -1.65 15.27
N THR A 65 -6.80 -0.74 16.01
CA THR A 65 -7.84 0.16 15.46
C THR A 65 -7.26 1.14 14.45
N ILE A 66 -6.07 1.71 14.69
CA ILE A 66 -5.34 2.54 13.73
C ILE A 66 -5.02 1.74 12.46
N GLY A 67 -4.50 0.52 12.61
CA GLY A 67 -4.19 -0.34 11.47
C GLY A 67 -5.43 -0.66 10.63
N TRP A 68 -6.58 -0.95 11.24
CA TRP A 68 -7.84 -1.17 10.53
C TRP A 68 -8.43 0.10 9.90
N ALA A 69 -8.27 1.25 10.55
CA ALA A 69 -8.71 2.55 10.06
C ALA A 69 -7.90 3.01 8.84
N SER A 70 -6.61 2.68 8.78
CA SER A 70 -5.68 3.22 7.78
C SER A 70 -6.01 2.87 6.32
N ASN A 71 -6.76 1.79 6.07
CA ASN A 71 -6.98 1.20 4.75
C ASN A 71 -5.67 0.86 3.99
N LEU A 72 -4.52 0.88 4.67
CA LEU A 72 -3.21 0.52 4.12
C LEU A 72 -3.03 -1.00 4.11
N ARG A 73 -1.97 -1.47 3.42
CA ARG A 73 -1.62 -2.89 3.29
C ARG A 73 -0.15 -3.14 3.58
N GLY A 74 0.15 -4.40 3.92
CA GLY A 74 1.52 -4.86 4.15
C GLY A 74 2.25 -4.03 5.21
N TRP A 75 3.54 -3.77 4.97
CA TRP A 75 4.41 -3.04 5.88
C TRP A 75 3.88 -1.66 6.28
N HIS A 76 3.34 -0.86 5.34
CA HIS A 76 2.84 0.49 5.63
C HIS A 76 1.72 0.49 6.68
N LYS A 77 0.85 -0.52 6.65
CA LYS A 77 -0.21 -0.70 7.65
C LYS A 77 0.37 -0.98 9.04
N LEU A 78 1.41 -1.80 9.11
CA LEU A 78 2.05 -2.15 10.37
C LEU A 78 2.83 -0.96 10.94
N ALA A 79 3.55 -0.24 10.06
CA ALA A 79 4.29 0.96 10.44
C ALA A 79 3.36 2.04 11.00
N ILE A 80 2.26 2.37 10.31
CA ILE A 80 1.35 3.41 10.80
C ILE A 80 0.67 2.99 12.10
N ALA A 81 0.28 1.71 12.24
CA ALA A 81 -0.30 1.20 13.48
C ALA A 81 0.65 1.36 14.67
N PHE A 82 1.90 0.91 14.50
CA PHE A 82 2.89 0.95 15.56
C PHE A 82 3.33 2.37 15.91
N PHE A 83 3.80 3.15 14.93
CA PHE A 83 4.36 4.48 15.21
C PHE A 83 3.32 5.48 15.66
N SER A 84 2.07 5.39 15.19
CA SER A 84 1.01 6.25 15.71
C SER A 84 0.61 5.88 17.14
N ALA A 85 0.52 4.58 17.48
CA ALA A 85 0.25 4.17 18.86
C ALA A 85 1.39 4.59 19.81
N LEU A 86 2.65 4.41 19.38
CA LEU A 86 3.83 4.85 20.11
C LEU A 86 3.84 6.37 20.35
N LEU A 87 3.51 7.16 19.32
CA LEU A 87 3.41 8.61 19.45
C LEU A 87 2.31 9.00 20.43
N VAL A 88 1.16 8.33 20.40
CA VAL A 88 0.07 8.58 21.36
C VAL A 88 0.51 8.25 22.79
N GLY A 89 1.26 7.16 23.01
CA GLY A 89 1.75 6.80 24.35
C GLY A 89 2.74 7.81 24.90
N ALA A 90 3.67 8.27 24.06
CA ALA A 90 4.58 9.35 24.45
C ALA A 90 3.81 10.64 24.79
N LEU A 91 2.76 10.96 24.02
CA LEU A 91 1.92 12.12 24.30
C LEU A 91 1.06 11.94 25.56
N ASP A 92 0.64 10.71 25.89
CA ASP A 92 -0.12 10.41 27.10
C ASP A 92 0.75 10.65 28.34
N GLU A 93 1.95 10.09 28.40
CA GLU A 93 2.91 10.35 29.48
C GLU A 93 3.25 11.83 29.62
N LEU A 94 3.51 12.50 28.49
CA LEU A 94 3.74 13.95 28.50
C LEU A 94 2.54 14.72 29.05
N HIS A 95 1.32 14.28 28.73
CA HIS A 95 0.10 14.91 29.22
C HIS A 95 -0.11 14.62 30.72
N GLN A 96 0.17 13.41 31.19
CA GLN A 96 0.05 13.00 32.58
C GLN A 96 1.00 13.77 33.51
N MET A 97 2.19 14.18 33.05
CA MET A 97 3.11 15.04 33.83
C MET A 97 2.48 16.35 34.31
N TYR A 98 1.44 16.84 33.61
CA TYR A 98 0.75 18.08 33.96
C TYR A 98 -0.54 17.85 34.76
N LEU A 99 -0.86 16.61 35.13
CA LEU A 99 -2.07 16.26 35.86
C LEU A 99 -1.76 16.03 37.34
N PRO A 100 -2.38 16.79 38.27
CA PRO A 100 -2.13 16.61 39.69
C PRO A 100 -2.59 15.23 40.15
N GLY A 101 -1.71 14.52 40.86
CA GLY A 101 -1.98 13.17 41.38
C GLY A 101 -1.83 12.05 40.34
N ARG A 102 -1.37 12.34 39.11
CA ARG A 102 -0.93 11.33 38.16
C ARG A 102 0.58 11.18 38.20
N GLU A 103 1.03 9.95 38.06
CA GLU A 103 2.45 9.62 37.96
C GLU A 103 2.74 9.32 36.49
N ALA A 104 3.47 10.20 35.82
CA ALA A 104 4.03 9.89 34.51
C ALA A 104 5.26 9.01 34.71
N GLY A 105 5.31 7.88 34.03
CA GLY A 105 6.26 6.80 34.25
C GLY A 105 6.91 6.34 32.96
N VAL A 106 8.23 6.20 32.97
CA VAL A 106 8.94 5.54 31.86
C VAL A 106 8.50 4.08 31.73
N ASP A 107 8.14 3.46 32.84
CA ASP A 107 7.59 2.10 32.91
C ASP A 107 6.20 1.98 32.26
N ASP A 108 5.35 3.00 32.37
CA ASP A 108 4.06 3.03 31.68
C ASP A 108 4.24 3.25 30.17
N PHE A 109 5.18 4.12 29.76
CA PHE A 109 5.58 4.22 28.35
C PHE A 109 6.13 2.90 27.78
N ILE A 110 6.90 2.16 28.57
CA ILE A 110 7.39 0.82 28.17
C ILE A 110 6.22 -0.14 28.00
N ALA A 111 5.22 -0.10 28.88
CA ALA A 111 4.01 -0.89 28.74
C ALA A 111 3.24 -0.53 27.45
N ASP A 112 3.15 0.76 27.10
CA ASP A 112 2.54 1.24 25.86
C ASP A 112 3.28 0.73 24.62
N ILE A 113 4.62 0.74 24.65
CA ILE A 113 5.47 0.18 23.58
C ILE A 113 5.15 -1.31 23.41
N ILE A 114 5.17 -2.08 24.50
CA ILE A 114 4.90 -3.52 24.49
C ILE A 114 3.51 -3.80 23.92
N GLY A 115 2.50 -3.07 24.39
CA GLY A 115 1.14 -3.12 23.86
C GLY A 115 1.09 -2.88 22.36
N SER A 116 1.71 -1.79 21.90
CA SER A 116 1.76 -1.40 20.49
C SER A 116 2.43 -2.47 19.61
N ILE A 117 3.47 -3.15 20.11
CA ILE A 117 4.12 -4.29 19.44
C ILE A 117 3.11 -5.43 19.29
N PHE A 118 2.43 -5.83 20.37
CA PHE A 118 1.46 -6.94 20.33
C PHE A 118 0.29 -6.65 19.38
N GLY A 119 -0.28 -5.44 19.45
CA GLY A 119 -1.37 -5.03 18.55
C GLY A 119 -0.94 -5.04 17.08
N THR A 120 0.27 -4.54 16.79
CA THR A 120 0.82 -4.54 15.43
C THR A 120 1.14 -5.95 14.93
N ALA A 121 1.72 -6.80 15.79
CA ALA A 121 1.99 -8.20 15.47
C ALA A 121 0.70 -8.95 15.14
N PHE A 122 -0.37 -8.73 15.92
CA PHE A 122 -1.69 -9.29 15.67
C PHE A 122 -2.26 -8.88 14.30
N LEU A 123 -2.12 -7.61 13.92
CA LEU A 123 -2.48 -7.13 12.58
C LEU A 123 -1.66 -7.82 11.47
N GLY A 124 -0.36 -8.05 11.70
CA GLY A 124 0.55 -8.72 10.79
C GLY A 124 0.17 -10.18 10.56
N MET A 125 -0.13 -10.93 11.62
CA MET A 125 -0.58 -12.32 11.53
C MET A 125 -1.87 -12.47 10.70
N ARG A 126 -2.78 -11.49 10.76
CA ARG A 126 -4.01 -11.48 9.95
C ARG A 126 -3.82 -11.03 8.51
N GLY A 127 -2.80 -10.21 8.23
CA GLY A 127 -2.51 -9.66 6.90
C GLY A 127 -1.55 -10.51 6.06
N SER A 128 -0.85 -11.45 6.67
CA SER A 128 0.17 -12.27 6.02
C SER A 128 -0.46 -13.45 5.29
N ARG A 129 -1.03 -13.19 4.12
CA ARG A 129 -1.01 -14.20 3.06
C ARG A 129 0.39 -14.12 2.46
N PRO A 130 1.13 -15.24 2.34
CA PRO A 130 2.45 -15.22 1.75
C PRO A 130 2.36 -14.54 0.39
N LEU A 131 3.11 -13.46 0.20
CA LEU A 131 3.44 -13.01 -1.14
C LEU A 131 4.31 -14.14 -1.71
N HIS A 132 3.67 -15.08 -2.38
CA HIS A 132 4.35 -15.95 -3.31
C HIS A 132 4.80 -15.01 -4.43
N THR A 133 5.96 -14.37 -4.26
CA THR A 133 6.65 -13.66 -5.33
C THR A 133 7.18 -14.74 -6.25
N PRO A 134 6.57 -15.02 -7.41
CA PRO A 134 7.27 -15.81 -8.39
C PRO A 134 8.39 -14.91 -8.89
N SER A 135 9.64 -15.22 -8.51
CA SER A 135 10.80 -14.69 -9.21
C SER A 135 10.68 -15.13 -10.67
N ARG A 136 10.15 -14.24 -11.52
CA ARG A 136 10.06 -14.45 -12.96
C ARG A 136 10.69 -13.28 -13.68
N TYR A 137 12.01 -13.29 -13.70
CA TYR A 137 12.78 -12.74 -14.81
C TYR A 137 13.75 -13.83 -15.31
N ARG A 138 13.20 -14.81 -16.02
CA ARG A 138 13.97 -15.72 -16.87
C ARG A 138 14.01 -15.06 -18.25
N GLY A 139 15.06 -14.29 -18.53
CA GLY A 139 15.31 -13.75 -19.86
C GLY A 139 15.59 -14.90 -20.83
N VAL A 140 14.64 -15.16 -21.73
CA VAL A 140 14.86 -16.03 -22.90
C VAL A 140 15.16 -15.09 -24.06
N SER A 141 16.43 -15.02 -24.45
CA SER A 141 16.86 -14.38 -25.68
C SER A 141 16.52 -15.32 -26.86
N SER A 142 15.37 -15.12 -27.51
CA SER A 142 15.11 -15.73 -28.82
C SER A 142 15.80 -14.89 -29.90
N PHE A 143 16.99 -15.33 -30.30
CA PHE A 143 17.70 -14.85 -31.48
C PHE A 143 17.10 -15.52 -32.72
N THR A 144 16.10 -14.88 -33.34
CA THR A 144 15.57 -15.32 -34.64
C THR A 144 16.43 -14.76 -35.76
N LEU A 145 17.29 -15.60 -36.33
CA LEU A 145 18.01 -15.34 -37.57
C LEU A 145 17.02 -15.34 -38.75
N MET A 146 16.76 -14.15 -39.30
CA MET A 146 16.01 -13.98 -40.54
C MET A 146 16.89 -14.34 -41.74
N ARG A 147 16.67 -15.50 -42.33
CA ARG A 147 17.33 -15.93 -43.57
C ARG A 147 16.43 -15.60 -44.77
N SER A 148 16.79 -14.53 -45.46
CA SER A 148 16.28 -14.19 -46.80
C SER A 148 16.77 -15.25 -47.81
N ARG A 149 15.85 -15.84 -48.57
CA ARG A 149 16.15 -16.46 -49.87
C ARG A 149 15.01 -16.18 -50.84
N ASP A 150 15.38 -15.36 -51.81
CA ASP A 150 14.73 -15.05 -53.07
C ASP A 150 14.75 -16.27 -54.01
N GLN A 151 13.61 -16.60 -54.64
CA GLN A 151 13.51 -17.44 -55.84
C GLN A 151 12.28 -17.04 -56.67
N GLY A 152 12.54 -16.24 -57.72
CA GLY A 152 12.43 -16.72 -59.11
C GLY A 152 11.06 -17.12 -59.67
N ASN A 153 10.46 -16.18 -60.40
CA ASN A 153 9.90 -16.29 -61.77
C ASN A 153 9.16 -17.57 -62.18
N GLY A 154 7.87 -17.42 -62.54
CA GLY A 154 7.19 -18.40 -63.40
C GLY A 154 5.67 -18.32 -63.42
N ASP A 155 5.15 -17.77 -64.51
CA ASP A 155 4.00 -18.29 -65.26
C ASP A 155 2.66 -17.51 -65.26
N ARG A 156 2.06 -17.64 -66.45
CA ARG A 156 1.02 -16.87 -67.12
C ARG A 156 -0.37 -17.01 -66.49
N SER A 157 -1.20 -15.98 -66.67
CA SER A 157 -2.44 -16.03 -67.47
C SER A 157 -3.57 -15.19 -66.89
N ARG A 158 -4.05 -14.24 -67.72
CA ARG A 158 -5.46 -13.89 -67.97
C ARG A 158 -6.33 -13.49 -66.76
N SER A 159 -6.79 -12.24 -66.76
CA SER A 159 -8.19 -11.93 -67.10
C SER A 159 -8.51 -10.46 -66.77
N CYS A 160 -8.89 -9.70 -67.80
CA CYS A 160 -9.51 -8.39 -67.66
C CYS A 160 -10.86 -8.49 -66.94
N ARG A 161 -11.17 -7.56 -66.05
CA ARG A 161 -12.52 -6.99 -65.99
C ARG A 161 -12.53 -5.60 -65.37
N HIS A 162 -13.31 -4.76 -66.04
CA HIS A 162 -13.55 -3.34 -65.85
C HIS A 162 -14.14 -2.98 -64.48
N THR A 163 -13.70 -1.81 -63.99
CA THR A 163 -14.37 -0.89 -63.05
C THR A 163 -15.76 -0.46 -63.54
N PRO A 164 -16.71 -0.02 -62.68
CA PRO A 164 -16.74 1.40 -62.29
C PRO A 164 -17.20 1.76 -60.85
N HIS A 165 -16.72 2.93 -60.41
CA HIS A 165 -17.34 3.97 -59.55
C HIS A 165 -17.90 3.60 -58.15
N SER A 166 -17.23 4.08 -57.09
CA SER A 166 -17.71 5.15 -56.18
C SER A 166 -16.83 5.33 -54.93
N ILE A 167 -16.08 6.44 -54.92
CA ILE A 167 -15.93 7.46 -53.86
C ILE A 167 -16.10 6.98 -52.39
N LEU A 168 -14.99 6.71 -51.69
CA LEU A 168 -14.56 7.37 -50.42
C LEU A 168 -13.31 6.68 -49.83
N ALA A 169 -12.19 7.43 -49.88
CA ALA A 169 -10.93 7.39 -49.12
C ALA A 169 -10.42 6.08 -48.46
N PRO A 170 -9.20 5.61 -48.81
CA PRO A 170 -8.48 4.60 -48.05
C PRO A 170 -7.62 5.19 -46.91
N VAL A 171 -7.60 4.42 -45.84
CA VAL A 171 -6.69 4.41 -44.69
C VAL A 171 -5.23 4.75 -45.08
N LYS A 172 -4.70 5.88 -44.58
CA LYS A 172 -3.26 6.17 -44.60
C LYS A 172 -2.53 5.32 -43.57
N ARG A 173 -1.94 4.21 -44.02
CA ARG A 173 -0.91 3.45 -43.32
C ARG A 173 0.44 4.10 -43.64
N TYR A 174 1.08 4.72 -42.64
CA TYR A 174 2.37 5.39 -42.79
C TYR A 174 3.51 4.39 -42.57
N CYS A 175 4.15 3.95 -43.65
CA CYS A 175 5.46 3.29 -43.61
C CYS A 175 6.52 4.37 -43.85
N ARG A 176 7.37 4.67 -42.87
CA ARG A 176 8.57 5.48 -43.06
C ARG A 176 9.79 4.56 -43.04
N GLY A 177 10.50 4.50 -44.16
CA GLY A 177 11.65 3.64 -44.38
C GLY A 177 12.91 4.11 -43.66
N ASN A 178 13.77 3.13 -43.39
CA ASN A 178 15.16 3.32 -42.99
C ASN A 178 15.96 3.97 -44.12
N ALA A 179 16.71 5.02 -43.81
CA ALA A 179 17.83 5.48 -44.60
C ALA A 179 19.11 5.28 -43.76
N ALA A 180 19.92 4.32 -44.16
CA ALA A 180 21.29 4.16 -43.70
C ALA A 180 22.21 5.02 -44.59
N ARG A 181 23.09 5.82 -43.97
CA ARG A 181 24.39 6.25 -44.50
C ARG A 181 25.36 6.38 -43.32
N ASP A 182 26.41 5.58 -43.34
CA ASP A 182 27.69 5.75 -42.63
C ASP A 182 28.69 6.42 -43.62
N PRO A 183 29.93 6.83 -43.26
CA PRO A 183 30.61 6.94 -41.96
C PRO A 183 31.39 8.30 -41.79
N ASP A 184 32.22 8.38 -40.74
CA ASP A 184 33.36 9.30 -40.53
C ASP A 184 33.13 10.76 -40.11
N VAL A 185 33.15 11.04 -38.80
CA VAL A 185 33.92 12.17 -38.20
C VAL A 185 34.34 11.78 -36.78
N ALA A 186 35.64 11.61 -36.59
CA ALA A 186 36.29 11.62 -35.28
C ALA A 186 36.57 13.07 -34.86
N ILE A 187 36.11 13.53 -33.67
CA ILE A 187 36.85 14.51 -32.84
C ILE A 187 36.67 14.21 -31.35
N ASP A 188 37.82 14.32 -30.70
CA ASP A 188 38.31 14.08 -29.35
C ASP A 188 37.75 15.00 -28.22
N ARG A 189 37.98 14.55 -26.98
CA ARG A 189 38.02 15.24 -25.65
C ARG A 189 36.75 15.77 -24.96
N GLY A 190 36.47 15.15 -23.81
CA GLY A 190 36.86 15.78 -22.53
C GLY A 190 35.76 16.40 -21.66
N ALA A 191 35.88 16.10 -20.36
CA ALA A 191 35.34 16.80 -19.19
C ALA A 191 33.94 16.41 -18.67
N LYS A 192 33.94 15.70 -17.54
CA LYS A 192 32.84 15.69 -16.55
C LYS A 192 33.10 16.78 -15.52
N PRO A 193 32.09 17.55 -15.07
CA PRO A 193 32.16 18.24 -13.79
C PRO A 193 31.63 17.34 -12.67
N LYS A 194 32.40 17.27 -11.58
CA LYS A 194 31.98 16.80 -10.26
C LYS A 194 31.44 17.98 -9.47
N TRP A 195 30.26 17.82 -8.89
CA TRP A 195 29.90 18.31 -7.56
C TRP A 195 28.81 17.37 -7.04
#